data_AF-A0A1A8NMF5-F1
#
_entry.id   AF-A0A1A8NMF5-F1
#
_cell.length_a   1.000
_cell.length_b   1.000
_cell.length_c   1.000
_cell.angle_alpha   90.00
_cell.angle_beta   90.00
_cell.angle_gamma   90.00
#
_symmetry.space_group_name_H-M   'P 1'
#
loop_
_entity.id
_entity.type
_entity.pdbx_description
1 polymer ?
#
loop_
_entity_poly.entity_id
_entity_poly.type
_entity_poly.pdbx_seq_one_letter_code
_entity_poly.pdbx_strand_id
1 'polypeptide(L)'
;FIFLLFFPFFVGALSIVAYTAWSLTPSEQCGPFQGLNNTFSVVSIWIHDLEAIPTSDWVVWIYQNVISSELFYFLLTLIIIAIIYIFWQLTQGRKELINLLRQRIINEGKDKSFLLEKLQNLQK
;
A
#
# COMPACT_ATOMS: atom_id res chain seq x y z
N PHE A 1 1.00 8.00 14.34
CA PHE A 1 0.01 7.26 15.15
C PHE A 1 -1.27 7.02 14.36
N ILE A 2 -2.01 8.06 13.95
CA ILE A 2 -3.25 7.95 13.15
C ILE A 2 -3.07 7.11 11.87
N PHE A 3 -2.04 7.38 11.06
CA PHE A 3 -1.75 6.59 9.85
C PHE A 3 -1.51 5.09 10.12
N LEU A 4 -0.89 4.77 11.27
CA LEU A 4 -0.51 3.40 11.63
C LEU A 4 -1.73 2.58 12.09
N LEU A 5 -2.80 3.25 12.52
CA LEU A 5 -4.03 2.63 13.02
C LEU A 5 -5.15 2.64 11.96
N PHE A 6 -5.21 3.68 11.13
CA PHE A 6 -6.17 3.80 10.04
C PHE A 6 -5.96 2.75 8.96
N PHE A 7 -4.71 2.52 8.55
CA PHE A 7 -4.39 1.56 7.48
C PHE A 7 -4.85 0.12 7.79
N PRO A 8 -4.49 -0.49 8.94
CA PRO A 8 -4.93 -1.86 9.23
C PRO A 8 -6.45 -1.95 9.43
N PHE A 9 -7.08 -0.96 10.05
CA PHE A 9 -8.53 -0.96 10.24
C PHE A 9 -9.28 -0.84 8.92
N PHE A 10 -8.89 0.11 8.07
CA PHE A 10 -9.50 0.32 6.77
C PHE A 10 -9.32 -0.91 5.85
N VAL A 11 -8.10 -1.45 5.78
CA VAL A 11 -7.82 -2.67 4.99
C VAL A 11 -8.61 -3.87 5.50
N GLY A 12 -8.74 -4.03 6.82
CA GLY A 12 -9.53 -5.10 7.43
C GLY A 12 -11.03 -4.96 7.18
N ALA A 13 -11.58 -3.74 7.29
CA ALA A 13 -12.98 -3.49 6.99
C ALA A 13 -13.29 -3.75 5.51
N LEU A 14 -12.40 -3.29 4.61
CA LEU A 14 -12.54 -3.47 3.17
C LEU A 14 -12.43 -4.94 2.77
N SER A 15 -11.53 -5.70 3.40
CA SER A 15 -11.40 -7.14 3.12
C SER A 15 -12.63 -7.93 3.55
N ILE A 16 -13.25 -7.60 4.69
CA ILE A 16 -14.49 -8.23 5.15
C ILE A 16 -15.62 -7.94 4.16
N VAL A 17 -15.80 -6.68 3.77
CA VAL A 17 -16.84 -6.29 2.80
C VAL A 17 -16.61 -6.97 1.44
N ALA A 18 -15.37 -7.05 0.97
CA ALA A 18 -15.05 -7.73 -0.27
C ALA A 18 -15.34 -9.24 -0.18
N TYR A 19 -14.95 -9.88 0.92
CA TYR A 19 -15.20 -11.30 1.14
C TYR A 19 -16.70 -11.63 1.18
N THR A 20 -17.48 -10.81 1.89
CA THR A 20 -18.93 -11.01 1.97
C THR A 20 -19.60 -10.78 0.62
N ALA A 21 -19.20 -9.76 -0.13
CA ALA A 21 -19.74 -9.52 -1.48
C ALA A 21 -19.41 -10.65 -2.48
N TRP A 22 -18.27 -11.33 -2.31
CA TRP A 22 -17.86 -12.41 -3.20
C TRP A 22 -18.45 -13.77 -2.84
N SER A 23 -18.61 -14.04 -1.54
CA SER A 23 -18.89 -15.39 -1.03
C SER A 23 -20.30 -15.58 -0.48
N LEU A 24 -20.99 -14.52 -0.06
CA LEU A 24 -22.36 -14.66 0.44
C LEU A 24 -23.35 -14.58 -0.73
N THR A 25 -24.25 -15.57 -0.74
CA THR A 25 -25.43 -15.58 -1.60
C THR A 25 -26.39 -14.48 -1.15
N PRO A 26 -26.86 -13.62 -2.06
CA PRO A 26 -27.83 -12.58 -1.74
C PRO A 26 -29.20 -13.16 -1.35
N SER A 27 -30.07 -12.31 -0.80
CA SER A 27 -31.44 -12.71 -0.44
C SER A 27 -32.27 -13.03 -1.69
N GLU A 28 -32.98 -14.16 -1.65
CA GLU A 28 -33.87 -14.61 -2.73
C GLU A 28 -35.15 -13.77 -2.85
N GLN A 29 -35.60 -13.15 -1.75
CA GLN A 29 -36.93 -12.55 -1.65
C GLN A 29 -36.94 -11.02 -1.77
N CYS A 30 -35.80 -10.36 -1.62
CA CYS A 30 -35.74 -8.91 -1.71
C CYS A 30 -34.33 -8.39 -2.05
N GLY A 31 -34.30 -7.28 -2.79
CA GLY A 31 -33.09 -6.52 -3.09
C GLY A 31 -32.66 -6.57 -4.55
N PRO A 32 -31.73 -5.70 -4.94
CA PRO A 32 -31.29 -5.55 -6.34
C PRO A 32 -30.46 -6.74 -6.86
N PHE A 33 -30.03 -7.64 -5.98
CA PHE A 33 -29.18 -8.80 -6.29
C PHE A 33 -29.95 -10.14 -6.20
N GLN A 34 -31.28 -10.10 -6.18
CA GLN A 34 -32.11 -11.31 -6.05
C GLN A 34 -31.89 -12.30 -7.22
N GLY A 35 -31.86 -13.60 -6.93
CA GLY A 35 -31.71 -14.66 -7.94
C GLY A 35 -30.31 -14.81 -8.55
N LEU A 36 -29.31 -14.10 -8.03
CA LEU A 36 -27.91 -14.22 -8.43
C LEU A 36 -27.16 -15.10 -7.45
N ASN A 37 -26.30 -16.00 -7.93
CA ASN A 37 -25.54 -16.89 -7.04
C ASN A 37 -24.62 -16.11 -6.09
N ASN A 38 -23.97 -15.05 -6.57
CA ASN A 38 -23.10 -14.18 -5.76
C ASN A 38 -23.36 -12.73 -6.11
N THR A 39 -23.24 -11.82 -5.14
CA THR A 39 -23.42 -10.37 -5.37
C THR A 39 -22.49 -9.83 -6.45
N PHE A 40 -21.26 -10.38 -6.55
CA PHE A 40 -20.28 -9.98 -7.57
C PHE A 40 -20.67 -10.40 -9.01
N SER A 41 -21.55 -11.38 -9.21
CA SER A 41 -21.96 -11.84 -10.55
C SER A 41 -22.73 -10.79 -11.37
N VAL A 42 -23.21 -9.72 -10.73
CA VAL A 42 -23.75 -8.56 -11.45
C VAL A 42 -22.70 -7.88 -12.31
N VAL A 43 -21.43 -7.91 -11.91
CA VAL A 43 -20.35 -7.30 -12.70
C VAL A 43 -20.20 -7.99 -14.06
N SER A 44 -20.32 -9.32 -14.10
CA SER A 44 -20.26 -10.05 -15.38
C SER A 44 -21.47 -9.76 -16.27
N ILE A 45 -22.66 -9.60 -15.70
CA ILE A 45 -23.87 -9.22 -16.46
C ILE A 45 -23.70 -7.82 -17.04
N TRP A 46 -23.23 -6.89 -16.22
CA TRP A 46 -23.00 -5.51 -16.64
C TRP A 46 -21.96 -5.42 -17.77
N ILE A 47 -20.88 -6.19 -17.69
CA ILE A 47 -19.86 -6.29 -18.74
C ILE A 47 -20.46 -6.85 -20.04
N HIS A 48 -21.36 -7.83 -19.95
CA HIS A 48 -22.05 -8.38 -21.12
C HIS A 48 -23.01 -7.37 -21.75
N ASP A 49 -23.72 -6.58 -20.94
CA ASP A 49 -24.57 -5.49 -21.45
C ASP A 49 -23.73 -4.37 -22.12
N LEU A 50 -22.52 -4.13 -21.63
CA LEU A 50 -21.53 -3.19 -22.20
C LEU A 50 -20.94 -3.66 -23.54
N GLU A 51 -20.92 -4.98 -23.79
CA GLU A 51 -20.48 -5.57 -25.05
C GLU A 51 -21.46 -5.26 -26.20
N ALA A 52 -22.73 -5.00 -25.89
CA ALA A 52 -23.72 -4.56 -26.87
C ALA A 52 -23.56 -3.09 -27.32
N ILE A 53 -22.70 -2.31 -26.64
CA ILE A 53 -22.48 -0.89 -26.93
C ILE A 53 -21.09 -0.73 -27.58
N PRO A 54 -21.02 -0.41 -28.90
CA PRO A 54 -19.76 -0.39 -29.65
C PRO A 54 -18.76 0.69 -29.20
N THR A 55 -19.19 1.68 -28.40
CA THR A 55 -18.32 2.71 -27.84
C THR A 55 -17.50 2.21 -26.64
N SER A 56 -17.87 1.07 -26.04
CA SER A 56 -17.23 0.49 -24.84
C SER A 56 -16.45 -0.81 -25.08
N ASP A 57 -16.26 -1.22 -26.34
CA ASP A 57 -15.52 -2.44 -26.70
C ASP A 57 -14.10 -2.49 -26.09
N TRP A 58 -13.45 -1.33 -25.96
CA TRP A 58 -12.14 -1.23 -25.33
C TRP A 58 -12.14 -1.64 -23.84
N VAL A 59 -13.24 -1.40 -23.12
CA VAL A 59 -13.39 -1.77 -21.70
C VAL A 59 -13.51 -3.28 -21.55
N VAL A 60 -14.35 -3.89 -22.39
CA VAL A 60 -14.57 -5.34 -22.41
C VAL A 60 -13.27 -6.06 -22.78
N TRP A 61 -12.54 -5.55 -23.77
CA TRP A 61 -11.24 -6.09 -24.18
C TRP A 61 -10.20 -6.05 -23.05
N ILE A 62 -10.10 -4.94 -22.31
CA ILE A 62 -9.21 -4.84 -21.14
C ILE A 62 -9.63 -5.84 -20.06
N TYR A 63 -10.92 -5.98 -19.80
CA TYR A 63 -11.40 -6.93 -18.79
C TYR A 63 -11.01 -8.37 -19.16
N GLN A 64 -11.29 -8.79 -20.39
CA GLN A 64 -11.02 -10.15 -20.84
C GLN A 64 -9.51 -10.47 -20.95
N ASN A 65 -8.70 -9.55 -21.45
CA ASN A 65 -7.27 -9.83 -21.67
C ASN A 65 -6.36 -9.48 -20.48
N VAL A 66 -6.72 -8.47 -19.69
CA VAL A 66 -5.87 -7.97 -18.60
C VAL A 66 -6.35 -8.49 -17.25
N ILE A 67 -7.66 -8.41 -16.97
CA ILE A 67 -8.23 -8.79 -15.68
C ILE A 67 -8.41 -10.31 -15.57
N SER A 68 -8.78 -11.02 -16.64
CA SER A 68 -8.81 -12.49 -16.59
C SER A 68 -7.43 -13.15 -16.61
N SER A 69 -6.35 -12.40 -16.91
CA SER A 69 -5.00 -12.94 -16.94
C SER A 69 -4.38 -13.01 -15.54
N GLU A 70 -4.10 -14.22 -15.06
CA GLU A 70 -3.45 -14.45 -13.76
C GLU A 70 -2.06 -13.78 -13.66
N LEU A 71 -1.35 -13.68 -14.78
CA LEU A 71 -0.02 -13.07 -14.85
C LEU A 71 -0.03 -11.58 -14.52
N PHE A 72 -1.13 -10.88 -14.82
CA PHE A 72 -1.24 -9.46 -14.51
C PHE A 72 -1.20 -9.20 -13.00
N TYR A 73 -1.94 -9.99 -12.22
CA TYR A 73 -1.93 -9.91 -10.76
C TYR A 73 -0.58 -10.28 -10.18
N PHE A 74 0.12 -11.27 -10.75
CA PHE A 74 1.48 -11.61 -10.34
C PHE A 74 2.45 -10.44 -10.54
N LEU A 75 2.42 -9.79 -11.71
CA LEU A 75 3.27 -8.62 -11.98
C LEU A 75 2.91 -7.44 -11.08
N LEU A 76 1.62 -7.19 -10.87
CA LEU A 76 1.14 -6.11 -10.01
C LEU A 76 1.56 -6.30 -8.56
N THR A 77 1.43 -7.52 -8.03
CA THR A 77 1.89 -7.85 -6.66
C THR A 77 3.41 -7.72 -6.53
N LEU A 78 4.17 -8.14 -7.55
CA LEU A 78 5.62 -7.97 -7.58
C LEU A 78 6.03 -6.50 -7.55
N ILE A 79 5.36 -5.64 -8.31
CA ILE A 79 5.57 -4.18 -8.31
C ILE A 79 5.27 -3.60 -6.93
N ILE A 80 4.15 -3.96 -6.30
CA ILE A 80 3.78 -3.49 -4.96
C ILE A 80 4.85 -3.90 -3.94
N ILE A 81 5.32 -5.15 -3.98
CA ILE A 81 6.38 -5.63 -3.08
C ILE A 81 7.67 -4.83 -3.29
N ALA A 82 8.06 -4.58 -4.54
CA ALA A 82 9.25 -3.77 -4.85
C ALA A 82 9.12 -2.35 -4.29
N ILE A 83 7.95 -1.71 -4.42
CA ILE A 83 7.68 -0.39 -3.85
C ILE A 83 7.80 -0.43 -2.32
N ILE A 84 7.15 -1.39 -1.65
CA ILE A 84 7.23 -1.55 -0.19
C ILE A 84 8.68 -1.73 0.26
N TYR A 85 9.46 -2.52 -0.47
CA TYR A 85 10.88 -2.76 -0.18
C TYR A 85 11.71 -1.47 -0.30
N ILE A 86 11.51 -0.70 -1.37
CA ILE A 86 12.19 0.60 -1.56
C ILE A 86 11.84 1.55 -0.42
N PHE A 87 10.55 1.67 -0.06
CA PHE A 87 10.14 2.49 1.08
C PHE A 87 10.76 2.02 2.39
N TRP A 88 10.81 0.72 2.63
CA TRP A 88 11.49 0.15 3.80
C TRP A 88 12.97 0.54 3.83
N GLN A 89 13.69 0.35 2.72
CA GLN A 89 15.10 0.69 2.60
C GLN A 89 15.35 2.19 2.82
N LEU A 90 14.48 3.06 2.27
CA LEU A 90 14.54 4.50 2.50
C LEU A 90 14.35 4.87 3.98
N THR A 91 13.43 4.20 4.68
CA THR A 91 13.23 4.45 6.11
C THR A 91 14.41 3.97 6.97
N GLN A 92 15.08 2.88 6.60
CA GLN A 92 16.26 2.39 7.31
C GLN A 92 17.48 3.28 7.05
N GLY A 93 17.71 3.70 5.80
CA GLY A 93 18.83 4.60 5.46
C GLY A 93 18.76 5.94 6.19
N ARG A 94 17.56 6.48 6.40
CA ARG A 94 17.36 7.72 7.17
C ARG A 94 17.72 7.57 8.65
N LYS A 95 17.46 6.41 9.26
CA LYS A 95 17.81 6.15 10.67
C LYS A 95 19.33 6.10 10.88
N GLU A 96 20.03 5.44 9.96
CA GLU A 96 21.49 5.31 10.05
C GLU A 96 22.19 6.65 9.84
N LEU A 97 21.74 7.45 8.88
CA LEU A 97 22.29 8.80 8.66
C LEU A 97 22.14 9.71 9.88
N ILE A 98 20.97 9.68 10.54
CA ILE A 98 20.72 10.45 11.76
C ILE A 98 21.66 9.99 12.89
N ASN A 99 21.90 8.69 13.02
CA ASN A 99 22.79 8.15 14.04
C ASN A 99 24.26 8.58 13.84
N LEU A 100 24.75 8.52 12.60
CA LEU A 100 26.09 8.97 12.24
C LEU A 100 26.31 10.46 12.48
N LEU A 101 25.32 11.30 12.12
CA LEU A 101 25.36 12.74 12.38
C LEU A 101 25.44 13.03 13.89
N ARG A 102 24.66 12.30 14.70
CA ARG A 102 24.66 12.44 16.16
C ARG A 102 26.02 12.07 16.76
N GLN A 103 26.66 11.02 16.26
CA GLN A 103 28.01 10.62 16.68
C GLN A 103 29.07 11.67 16.34
N ARG A 104 29.03 12.26 15.13
CA ARG A 104 29.94 13.34 14.76
C ARG A 104 29.82 14.55 15.68
N ILE A 105 28.58 14.98 15.97
CA ILE A 105 28.34 16.14 16.84
C ILE A 105 28.91 15.91 18.25
N ILE A 106 28.74 14.71 18.81
CA ILE A 106 29.28 14.38 20.13
C ILE A 106 30.81 14.38 20.13
N ASN A 107 31.43 13.82 19.10
CA ASN A 107 32.89 13.76 19.01
C ASN A 107 33.52 15.14 18.79
N GLU A 108 32.95 15.95 17.90
CA GLU A 108 33.38 17.35 17.70
C GLU A 108 33.16 18.19 18.98
N GLY A 109 32.07 17.96 19.71
CA GLY A 109 31.81 18.61 20.99
C GLY A 109 32.88 18.29 22.04
N LYS A 110 33.27 17.01 22.15
CA LYS A 110 34.36 16.57 23.04
C LYS A 110 35.70 17.19 22.68
N ASP A 111 36.05 17.21 21.39
CA ASP A 111 37.31 17.78 20.92
C ASP A 111 37.42 19.28 21.24
N LYS A 112 36.34 20.05 21.01
CA LYS A 112 36.29 21.47 21.39
C LYS A 112 36.40 21.69 22.90
N SER A 113 35.76 20.85 23.72
CA SER A 113 35.88 20.95 25.17
C SER A 113 37.30 20.69 25.67
N PHE A 114 37.99 19.72 25.06
CA PHE A 114 39.38 19.40 25.38
C PHE A 114 40.34 20.54 25.00
N LEU A 115 40.15 21.15 23.82
CA LEU A 115 40.94 22.31 23.40
C LEU A 115 40.72 23.53 24.31
N LEU A 116 39.49 23.78 24.75
CA LEU A 116 39.17 24.85 25.69
C LEU A 116 39.85 24.63 27.05
N GLU A 117 39.81 23.42 27.58
CA GLU A 117 40.47 23.07 28.84
C GLU A 117 41.98 23.27 28.75
N LYS A 118 42.60 22.87 27.64
CA LYS A 118 44.03 23.07 27.40
C LYS A 118 44.40 24.56 27.29
N LEU A 119 43.57 25.38 26.64
CA LEU A 119 43.77 26.83 26.57
C LEU A 119 43.66 27.48 27.96
N GLN A 120 42.65 27.12 28.76
CA GLN A 120 42.52 27.62 30.13
C GLN A 120 43.70 27.24 31.01
N ASN A 121 44.27 26.05 30.84
CA ASN A 121 45.40 25.60 31.63
C ASN A 121 46.73 26.27 31.23
N LEU A 122 46.85 26.73 29.98
CA LEU A 122 48.01 27.52 29.51
C LEU A 122 47.90 29.00 29.86
N GLN A 123 46.69 29.51 30.10
CA GLN A 123 46.43 30.90 30.46
C GLN A 123 46.50 31.15 31.98
N LYS A 124 46.81 30.09 32.76
CA LYS A 124 46.93 30.09 34.22
C LYS A 124 48.39 29.92 34.62
#